data_AF-A0A828LPH5-F1
#
_entry.id   AF-A0A828LPH5-F1
#
_cell.length_a   1.000
_cell.length_b   1.000
_cell.length_c   1.000
_cell.angle_alpha   90.00
_cell.angle_beta   90.00
_cell.angle_gamma   90.00
#
_symmetry.space_group_name_H-M   'P 1'
#
loop_
_entity.id
_entity.type
_entity.pdbx_description
1 polymer ?
#
loop_
_entity_poly.entity_id
_entity_poly.type
_entity_poly.pdbx_seq_one_letter_code
_entity_poly.pdbx_strand_id
1 'polypeptide(L)'
;MNGLILTTSGAAEIEAAYQNGQTVTVRHVLLGDGGGRALPSTPDEMAAMTLLYGEFGQEPFSDGAVEEGFISGDIVIDCKSYPGKTLRELGMISDRGTLIAYGRYPDTFLPDQTDSVIKEVILTLVLGLTHAQNVVLEVDPDRAIITQEIGDRRYLQRKKNLSDVEDKDEAVENLGLKPTVDKAKNAVQRDGDTMTGELKIRGVNALRIFNEAFGLIFRRSEDYLHFIPTQEDHGENGDIGPLRPISINLRQGDVVIGDRIGIGNENNLGEKSLTLCDSNTGFKWGGRGVINVFAEGHNVFRFTKNGVLALENLSTGNLRKFTLSCDSSSTKSARFNLWGNSSRPVVAELGDDSGWHFYSQRNTDNSITFAVNGQMVPSNYGNFDARYQTRTGGVQDVRLGGAIGIGRGGNAPSGHLLSGVDGGESVDWANARPVQVLINGVWRNVASL
;
A
#
# COMPACT_ATOMS: atom_id res chain seq x y z
N MET A 1 -32.73 28.07 87.60
CA MET A 1 -31.31 27.86 87.25
C MET A 1 -30.88 29.18 86.64
N ASN A 2 -30.06 29.97 87.33
CA ASN A 2 -29.74 31.33 86.88
C ASN A 2 -28.69 31.20 85.76
N GLY A 3 -29.02 31.69 84.56
CA GLY A 3 -28.08 31.71 83.44
C GLY A 3 -26.95 32.71 83.65
N LEU A 4 -26.23 33.03 82.57
CA LEU A 4 -25.28 34.14 82.57
C LEU A 4 -26.00 35.46 82.81
N ILE A 5 -25.43 36.28 83.69
CA ILE A 5 -25.89 37.64 84.00
C ILE A 5 -24.82 38.61 83.51
N LEU A 6 -25.24 39.60 82.71
CA LEU A 6 -24.41 40.72 82.27
C LEU A 6 -23.89 41.49 83.48
N THR A 7 -22.57 41.67 83.61
CA THR A 7 -22.02 42.45 84.71
C THR A 7 -22.17 43.95 84.45
N THR A 8 -22.09 44.78 85.50
CA THR A 8 -22.09 46.24 85.37
C THR A 8 -20.89 46.73 84.55
N SER A 9 -19.72 46.09 84.69
CA SER A 9 -18.53 46.39 83.89
C SER A 9 -18.69 45.98 82.43
N GLY A 10 -19.29 44.81 82.16
CA GLY A 10 -19.60 44.33 80.82
C GLY A 10 -20.62 45.19 80.10
N ALA A 11 -21.71 45.57 80.79
CA ALA A 11 -22.70 46.51 80.28
C ALA A 11 -22.06 47.85 79.91
N ALA A 12 -21.19 48.40 80.77
CA ALA A 12 -20.49 49.65 80.50
C ALA A 12 -19.51 49.55 79.32
N GLU A 13 -18.82 48.42 79.14
CA GLU A 13 -17.91 48.21 78.00
C GLU A 13 -18.67 48.05 76.68
N ILE A 14 -19.77 47.29 76.67
CA ILE A 14 -20.61 47.10 75.49
C ILE A 14 -21.32 48.41 75.11
N GLU A 15 -21.82 49.17 76.08
CA GLU A 15 -22.40 50.49 75.83
C GLU A 15 -21.36 51.46 75.27
N ALA A 16 -20.14 51.50 75.84
CA ALA A 16 -19.05 52.31 75.32
C ALA A 16 -18.64 51.88 73.90
N ALA A 17 -18.63 50.58 73.58
CA ALA A 17 -18.36 50.10 72.24
C ALA A 17 -19.47 50.55 71.26
N TYR A 18 -20.74 50.38 71.61
CA TYR A 18 -21.90 50.83 70.83
C TYR A 18 -21.83 52.34 70.51
N GLN A 19 -21.66 53.19 71.53
CA GLN A 19 -21.59 54.65 71.35
C GLN A 19 -20.39 55.10 70.48
N ASN A 20 -19.32 54.30 70.41
CA ASN A 20 -18.14 54.57 69.58
C ASN A 20 -18.14 53.84 68.23
N GLY A 21 -19.20 53.10 67.87
CA GLY A 21 -19.25 52.30 66.63
C GLY A 21 -18.24 51.15 66.59
N GLN A 22 -17.83 50.65 67.76
CA GLN A 22 -16.91 49.52 67.93
C GLN A 22 -17.64 48.24 68.33
N THR A 23 -16.93 47.11 68.30
CA THR A 23 -17.34 45.84 68.89
C THR A 23 -16.51 45.52 70.13
N VAL A 24 -17.09 44.75 71.05
CA VAL A 24 -16.39 44.05 72.14
C VAL A 24 -16.11 42.63 71.68
N THR A 25 -14.86 42.17 71.73
CA THR A 25 -14.52 40.78 71.42
C THR A 25 -14.51 39.99 72.72
N VAL A 26 -15.40 39.01 72.89
CA VAL A 26 -15.36 38.05 74.00
C VAL A 26 -14.47 36.90 73.58
N ARG A 27 -13.34 36.75 74.27
CA ARG A 27 -12.25 35.88 73.83
C ARG A 27 -12.29 34.47 74.41
N HIS A 28 -12.61 34.37 75.70
CA HIS A 28 -12.68 33.09 76.40
C HIS A 28 -13.84 33.05 77.38
N VAL A 29 -14.13 31.83 77.84
CA VAL A 29 -14.96 31.58 79.01
C VAL A 29 -14.06 31.09 80.14
N LEU A 30 -13.96 31.89 81.19
CA LEU A 30 -13.33 31.57 82.46
C LEU A 30 -14.13 30.51 83.21
N LEU A 31 -13.41 29.59 83.86
CA LEU A 31 -13.94 28.48 84.65
C LEU A 31 -13.49 28.66 86.11
N GLY A 32 -14.41 28.53 87.07
CA GLY A 32 -14.07 28.69 88.49
C GLY A 32 -14.72 27.71 89.44
N ASP A 33 -14.06 27.49 90.58
CA ASP A 33 -14.47 26.63 91.69
C ASP A 33 -15.02 27.41 92.90
N GLY A 34 -15.13 28.74 92.78
CA GLY A 34 -15.63 29.63 93.83
C GLY A 34 -14.65 29.94 94.95
N GLY A 35 -13.42 29.40 94.93
CA GLY A 35 -12.35 29.75 95.88
C GLY A 35 -12.71 29.43 97.35
N GLY A 36 -13.60 28.46 97.58
CA GLY A 36 -14.14 28.12 98.89
C GLY A 36 -15.11 29.15 99.49
N ARG A 37 -15.53 30.17 98.73
CA ARG A 37 -16.46 31.22 99.16
C ARG A 37 -17.92 30.84 98.89
N ALA A 38 -18.84 31.54 99.56
CA ALA A 38 -20.24 31.54 99.15
C ALA A 38 -20.37 32.32 97.84
N LEU A 39 -20.86 31.69 96.78
CA LEU A 39 -21.05 32.34 95.48
C LEU A 39 -22.21 33.35 95.52
N PRO A 40 -22.18 34.42 94.69
CA PRO A 40 -23.26 35.39 94.52
C PRO A 40 -24.63 34.73 94.39
N SER A 41 -25.61 35.17 95.16
CA SER A 41 -26.93 34.55 95.28
C SER A 41 -28.06 35.31 94.61
N THR A 42 -27.90 36.63 94.46
CA THR A 42 -28.86 37.52 93.80
C THR A 42 -28.34 38.00 92.42
N PRO A 43 -29.23 38.43 91.50
CA PRO A 43 -28.83 39.03 90.24
C PRO A 43 -27.92 40.25 90.41
N ASP A 44 -28.18 41.09 91.41
CA ASP A 44 -27.38 42.30 91.67
C ASP A 44 -25.98 41.96 92.17
N GLU A 45 -25.83 40.93 93.03
CA GLU A 45 -24.53 40.41 93.45
C GLU A 45 -23.75 39.82 92.27
N MET A 46 -24.42 39.11 91.36
CA MET A 46 -23.81 38.58 90.13
C MET A 46 -23.42 39.70 89.15
N ALA A 47 -24.25 40.73 89.01
CA ALA A 47 -23.98 41.88 88.15
C ALA A 47 -22.82 42.75 88.68
N ALA A 48 -22.60 42.78 89.99
CA ALA A 48 -21.47 43.49 90.62
C ALA A 48 -20.12 42.77 90.49
N MET A 49 -20.08 41.54 89.94
CA MET A 49 -18.83 40.78 89.79
C MET A 49 -17.92 41.38 88.72
N THR A 50 -16.63 41.46 89.03
CA THR A 50 -15.57 41.91 88.12
C THR A 50 -14.53 40.84 87.81
N LEU A 51 -14.55 39.73 88.55
CA LEU A 51 -13.66 38.55 88.44
C LEU A 51 -14.31 37.34 89.12
N LEU A 52 -13.93 36.12 88.76
CA LEU A 52 -14.40 34.88 89.43
C LEU A 52 -13.80 34.74 90.83
N TYR A 53 -14.53 34.15 91.79
CA TYR A 53 -14.00 33.96 93.16
C TYR A 53 -12.91 32.90 93.28
N GLY A 54 -12.84 31.94 92.36
CA GLY A 54 -11.78 30.94 92.26
C GLY A 54 -11.58 30.44 90.84
N GLU A 55 -11.15 31.33 89.95
CA GLU A 55 -10.73 30.95 88.59
C GLU A 55 -9.66 29.85 88.63
N PHE A 56 -9.84 28.81 87.82
CA PHE A 56 -8.85 27.74 87.65
C PHE A 56 -8.46 27.49 86.18
N GLY A 57 -9.15 28.10 85.23
CA GLY A 57 -8.97 27.83 83.81
C GLY A 57 -9.81 28.74 82.91
N GLN A 58 -9.59 28.61 81.62
CA GLN A 58 -10.36 29.29 80.58
C GLN A 58 -10.41 28.40 79.33
N GLU A 59 -11.52 28.42 78.60
CA GLU A 59 -11.67 27.72 77.32
C GLU A 59 -12.11 28.70 76.22
N PRO A 60 -11.66 28.53 74.97
CA PRO A 60 -12.15 29.30 73.83
C PRO A 60 -13.54 28.81 73.39
N PHE A 61 -14.24 29.61 72.59
CA PHE A 61 -15.47 29.16 71.93
C PHE A 61 -15.16 28.15 70.83
N SER A 62 -15.91 27.04 70.80
CA SER A 62 -15.89 26.03 69.72
C SER A 62 -16.97 26.28 68.66
N ASP A 63 -18.02 27.04 69.01
CA ASP A 63 -19.00 27.61 68.08
C ASP A 63 -19.56 28.92 68.68
N GLY A 64 -20.14 29.79 67.85
CA GLY A 64 -20.66 31.09 68.29
C GLY A 64 -21.65 31.72 67.30
N ALA A 65 -22.78 32.18 67.82
CA ALA A 65 -23.82 32.90 67.11
C ALA A 65 -24.17 34.23 67.78
N VAL A 66 -24.49 35.23 66.97
CA VAL A 66 -24.95 36.56 67.38
C VAL A 66 -26.32 36.78 66.74
N GLU A 67 -27.36 36.88 67.57
CA GLU A 67 -28.74 37.08 67.16
C GLU A 67 -29.31 38.38 67.74
N GLU A 68 -30.51 38.77 67.30
CA GLU A 68 -31.15 39.97 67.83
C GLU A 68 -31.59 39.76 69.29
N GLY A 69 -30.94 40.47 70.20
CA GLY A 69 -31.23 40.42 71.64
C GLY A 69 -30.41 39.42 72.46
N PHE A 70 -29.57 38.58 71.85
CA PHE A 70 -28.67 37.68 72.59
C PHE A 70 -27.45 37.23 71.78
N ILE A 71 -26.43 36.76 72.49
CA ILE A 71 -25.33 35.97 71.93
C ILE A 71 -25.36 34.56 72.53
N SER A 72 -24.99 33.57 71.74
CA SER A 72 -24.82 32.19 72.19
C SER A 72 -23.48 31.64 71.72
N GLY A 73 -22.80 30.88 72.58
CA GLY A 73 -21.56 30.21 72.22
C GLY A 73 -21.39 28.91 72.98
N ASP A 74 -20.82 27.92 72.30
CA ASP A 74 -20.49 26.63 72.88
C ASP A 74 -19.01 26.61 73.29
N ILE A 75 -18.72 26.05 74.46
CA ILE A 75 -17.36 25.68 74.87
C ILE A 75 -17.28 24.18 75.14
N VAL A 76 -16.10 23.61 74.91
CA VAL A 76 -15.77 22.23 75.31
C VAL A 76 -14.70 22.31 76.39
N ILE A 77 -15.03 21.82 77.59
CA ILE A 77 -14.09 21.68 78.70
C ILE A 77 -13.51 20.26 78.67
N ASP A 78 -12.21 20.14 78.43
CA ASP A 78 -11.50 18.87 78.62
C ASP A 78 -11.16 18.69 80.09
N CYS A 79 -11.75 17.69 80.76
CA CYS A 79 -11.45 17.41 82.17
C CYS A 79 -9.97 17.07 82.41
N LYS A 80 -9.23 16.62 81.38
CA LYS A 80 -7.79 16.36 81.48
C LYS A 80 -6.96 17.62 81.78
N SER A 81 -7.42 18.78 81.34
CA SER A 81 -6.78 20.07 81.59
C SER A 81 -6.97 20.56 83.03
N TYR A 82 -8.02 20.07 83.72
CA TYR A 82 -8.44 20.53 85.04
C TYR A 82 -8.68 19.37 86.03
N PRO A 83 -7.66 18.51 86.27
CA PRO A 83 -7.79 17.34 87.12
C PRO A 83 -8.23 17.71 88.55
N GLY A 84 -9.20 16.95 89.06
CA GLY A 84 -9.75 17.08 90.42
C GLY A 84 -10.53 18.37 90.70
N LYS A 85 -10.75 19.24 89.71
CA LYS A 85 -11.49 20.51 89.91
C LYS A 85 -13.00 20.29 89.93
N THR A 86 -13.71 21.23 90.55
CA THR A 86 -15.18 21.27 90.53
C THR A 86 -15.61 22.61 89.94
N LEU A 87 -16.27 22.56 88.79
CA LEU A 87 -16.84 23.75 88.15
C LEU A 87 -18.09 24.21 88.94
N ARG A 88 -18.15 25.49 89.28
CA ARG A 88 -19.25 26.11 90.03
C ARG A 88 -19.62 27.52 89.54
N GLU A 89 -18.70 28.20 88.86
CA GLU A 89 -18.90 29.53 88.29
C GLU A 89 -18.23 29.62 86.91
N LEU A 90 -18.78 30.49 86.07
CA LEU A 90 -18.41 30.72 84.68
C LEU A 90 -18.33 32.23 84.44
N GLY A 91 -17.39 32.67 83.62
CA GLY A 91 -17.24 34.08 83.27
C GLY A 91 -16.93 34.28 81.79
N MET A 92 -17.65 35.16 81.09
CA MET A 92 -17.24 35.59 79.74
C MET A 92 -16.27 36.77 79.87
N ILE A 93 -15.08 36.71 79.29
CA ILE A 93 -14.07 37.79 79.38
C ILE A 93 -13.79 38.42 78.01
N SER A 94 -13.70 39.76 77.96
CA SER A 94 -13.32 40.47 76.74
C SER A 94 -11.82 40.43 76.46
N ASP A 95 -11.43 40.76 75.23
CA ASP A 95 -10.06 41.01 74.80
C ASP A 95 -9.36 42.12 75.63
N ARG A 96 -10.13 43.02 76.24
CA ARG A 96 -9.65 44.06 77.18
C ARG A 96 -9.49 43.58 78.62
N GLY A 97 -9.89 42.34 78.92
CA GLY A 97 -9.82 41.73 80.25
C GLY A 97 -11.01 42.01 81.16
N THR A 98 -12.11 42.58 80.64
CA THR A 98 -13.31 42.83 81.43
C THR A 98 -14.18 41.59 81.51
N LEU A 99 -14.62 41.22 82.71
CA LEU A 99 -15.65 40.18 82.90
C LEU A 99 -16.99 40.70 82.37
N ILE A 100 -17.36 40.30 81.15
CA ILE A 100 -18.59 40.71 80.47
C ILE A 100 -19.83 40.11 81.13
N ALA A 101 -19.81 38.81 81.45
CA ALA A 101 -20.91 38.14 82.11
C ALA A 101 -20.41 37.17 83.18
N TYR A 102 -21.20 37.01 84.24
CA TYR A 102 -20.97 36.05 85.33
C TYR A 102 -22.12 35.05 85.40
N GLY A 103 -21.82 33.77 85.51
CA GLY A 103 -22.80 32.68 85.57
C GLY A 103 -22.48 31.73 86.71
N ARG A 104 -23.51 31.23 87.38
CA ARG A 104 -23.35 30.13 88.34
C ARG A 104 -23.70 28.81 87.66
N TYR A 105 -22.83 27.84 87.82
CA TYR A 105 -23.00 26.50 87.27
C TYR A 105 -23.25 25.49 88.41
N PRO A 106 -24.09 24.46 88.20
CA PRO A 106 -24.24 23.38 89.18
C PRO A 106 -22.89 22.70 89.47
N ASP A 107 -22.60 22.43 90.74
CA ASP A 107 -21.35 21.82 91.20
C ASP A 107 -21.00 20.55 90.40
N THR A 108 -20.07 20.69 89.45
CA THR A 108 -19.75 19.66 88.45
C THR A 108 -18.30 19.23 88.60
N PHE A 109 -18.08 18.02 89.10
CA PHE A 109 -16.75 17.45 89.26
C PHE A 109 -16.14 17.08 87.89
N LEU A 110 -14.91 17.58 87.67
CA LEU A 110 -14.05 17.28 86.54
C LEU A 110 -13.08 16.17 86.99
N PRO A 111 -13.31 14.91 86.60
CA PRO A 111 -12.52 13.79 87.07
C PRO A 111 -11.13 13.76 86.43
N ASP A 112 -10.15 13.27 87.17
CA ASP A 112 -8.83 12.92 86.64
C ASP A 112 -8.99 11.92 85.49
N GLN A 113 -8.59 12.33 84.30
CA GLN A 113 -8.62 11.45 83.13
C GLN A 113 -7.40 10.52 83.11
N THR A 114 -7.65 9.27 82.77
CA THR A 114 -6.63 8.27 82.41
C THR A 114 -6.93 7.77 81.00
N ASP A 115 -6.03 7.02 80.37
CA ASP A 115 -6.23 6.49 79.00
C ASP A 115 -7.50 5.60 78.85
N SER A 116 -8.16 5.23 79.96
CA SER A 116 -9.41 4.46 79.99
C SER A 116 -10.67 5.28 80.32
N VAL A 117 -10.54 6.57 80.66
CA VAL A 117 -11.68 7.46 81.01
C VAL A 117 -11.44 8.84 80.40
N ILE A 118 -12.11 9.11 79.29
CA ILE A 118 -12.22 10.44 78.67
C ILE A 118 -13.62 10.99 78.99
N LYS A 119 -13.68 12.23 79.47
CA LYS A 119 -14.93 12.94 79.74
C LYS A 119 -14.78 14.40 79.38
N GLU A 120 -15.54 14.82 78.38
CA GLU A 120 -15.69 16.22 78.00
C GLU A 120 -16.98 16.78 78.61
N VAL A 121 -17.00 18.09 78.88
CA VAL A 121 -18.20 18.82 79.29
C VAL A 121 -18.44 19.93 78.28
N ILE A 122 -19.46 19.76 77.44
CA ILE A 122 -19.89 20.75 76.46
C ILE A 122 -20.91 21.67 77.14
N LEU A 123 -20.67 22.98 77.11
CA LEU A 123 -21.55 23.99 77.70
C LEU A 123 -22.01 24.99 76.64
N THR A 124 -23.32 25.03 76.40
CA THR A 124 -23.97 26.10 75.64
C THR A 124 -24.26 27.28 76.56
N LEU A 125 -23.72 28.43 76.21
CA LEU A 125 -23.77 29.65 77.01
C LEU A 125 -24.58 30.70 76.26
N VAL A 126 -25.66 31.18 76.86
CA VAL A 126 -26.54 32.19 76.26
C VAL A 126 -26.59 33.42 77.16
N LEU A 127 -26.36 34.59 76.57
CA LEU A 127 -26.38 35.89 77.24
C LEU A 127 -27.29 36.86 76.49
N GLY A 128 -28.35 37.33 77.14
CA GLY A 128 -29.23 38.38 76.60
C GLY A 128 -28.56 39.75 76.65
N LEU A 129 -28.61 40.51 75.56
CA LEU A 129 -27.94 41.80 75.37
C LEU A 129 -28.81 42.75 74.55
N THR A 130 -28.93 44.01 74.98
CA THR A 130 -29.59 45.07 74.19
C THR A 130 -28.83 45.41 72.90
N HIS A 131 -27.50 45.36 72.95
CA HIS A 131 -26.60 45.70 71.83
C HIS A 131 -25.78 44.46 71.40
N ALA A 132 -26.45 43.33 71.17
CA ALA A 132 -25.81 42.04 70.84
C ALA A 132 -24.89 42.13 69.61
N GLN A 133 -25.27 42.92 68.61
CA GLN A 133 -24.52 43.12 67.37
C GLN A 133 -23.19 43.89 67.57
N ASN A 134 -23.00 44.51 68.73
CA ASN A 134 -21.74 45.13 69.14
C ASN A 134 -20.85 44.17 69.94
N VAL A 135 -21.16 42.87 69.96
CA VAL A 135 -20.33 41.83 70.57
C VAL A 135 -19.97 40.77 69.54
N VAL A 136 -18.70 40.34 69.55
CA VAL A 136 -18.17 39.26 68.71
C VAL A 136 -17.61 38.18 69.62
N LEU A 137 -17.90 36.91 69.34
CA LEU A 137 -17.26 35.77 70.01
C LEU A 137 -16.03 35.34 69.20
N GLU A 138 -14.88 35.16 69.86
CA GLU A 138 -13.67 34.62 69.22
C GLU A 138 -13.72 33.09 69.24
N VAL A 139 -13.98 32.48 68.08
CA VAL A 139 -14.07 31.02 67.91
C VAL A 139 -12.71 30.46 67.48
N ASP A 140 -12.24 29.41 68.16
CA ASP A 140 -10.99 28.71 67.85
C ASP A 140 -11.18 27.75 66.65
N PRO A 141 -10.51 27.99 65.51
CA PRO A 141 -10.66 27.15 64.31
C PRO A 141 -10.12 25.73 64.47
N ASP A 142 -9.19 25.48 65.40
CA ASP A 142 -8.66 24.13 65.66
C ASP A 142 -9.61 23.30 66.55
N ARG A 143 -10.59 23.94 67.19
CA ARG A 143 -11.70 23.30 67.93
C ARG A 143 -13.06 23.40 67.23
N ALA A 144 -13.15 24.02 66.05
CA ALA A 144 -14.38 24.17 65.31
C ALA A 144 -14.87 22.82 64.73
N ILE A 145 -16.09 22.41 65.10
CA ILE A 145 -16.68 21.13 64.67
C ILE A 145 -17.19 21.26 63.23
N ILE A 146 -16.38 20.82 62.25
CA ILE A 146 -16.83 20.74 60.85
C ILE A 146 -17.83 19.58 60.70
N THR A 147 -19.09 19.90 60.39
CA THR A 147 -20.11 18.87 60.12
C THR A 147 -19.76 18.07 58.85
N GLN A 148 -20.20 16.81 58.79
CA GLN A 148 -19.92 15.95 57.63
C GLN A 148 -20.38 16.57 56.32
N GLU A 149 -21.51 17.29 56.31
CA GLU A 149 -22.04 18.00 55.14
C GLU A 149 -21.10 19.12 54.66
N ILE A 150 -20.52 19.89 55.58
CA ILE A 150 -19.56 20.95 55.24
C ILE A 150 -18.25 20.32 54.72
N GLY A 151 -17.81 19.20 55.30
CA GLY A 151 -16.65 18.44 54.83
C GLY A 151 -16.85 17.86 53.42
N ASP A 152 -17.97 17.18 53.19
CA ASP A 152 -18.34 16.54 51.92
C ASP A 152 -18.54 17.55 50.77
N ARG A 153 -18.84 18.82 51.10
CA ARG A 153 -18.92 19.95 50.13
C ARG A 153 -17.55 20.58 49.83
N ARG A 154 -16.57 20.48 50.74
CA ARG A 154 -15.28 21.17 50.63
C ARG A 154 -14.14 20.27 50.12
N TYR A 155 -14.27 18.95 50.24
CA TYR A 155 -13.20 18.00 49.92
C TYR A 155 -13.70 16.79 49.14
N LEU A 156 -12.88 16.31 48.19
CA LEU A 156 -13.14 15.06 47.46
C LEU A 156 -13.11 13.85 48.39
N GLN A 157 -14.11 12.99 48.28
CA GLN A 157 -14.27 11.84 49.15
C GLN A 157 -13.45 10.66 48.63
N ARG A 158 -12.45 10.21 49.40
CA ARG A 158 -11.60 9.04 49.05
C ARG A 158 -12.40 7.81 48.60
N LYS A 159 -13.55 7.53 49.24
CA LYS A 159 -14.44 6.39 48.91
C LYS A 159 -15.11 6.50 47.52
N LYS A 160 -15.22 7.71 46.95
CA LYS A 160 -15.85 7.96 45.65
C LYS A 160 -14.89 7.83 44.47
N ASN A 161 -13.58 7.69 44.72
CA ASN A 161 -12.54 7.53 43.69
C ASN A 161 -12.63 8.57 42.56
N LEU A 162 -12.76 9.85 42.92
CA LEU A 162 -12.86 11.00 42.00
C LEU A 162 -14.13 11.03 41.13
N SER A 163 -15.17 10.24 41.47
CA SER A 163 -16.48 10.35 40.80
C SER A 163 -17.26 11.62 41.18
N ASP A 164 -16.79 12.33 42.21
CA ASP A 164 -17.25 13.62 42.75
C ASP A 164 -16.45 14.84 42.26
N VAL A 165 -15.57 14.67 41.27
CA VAL A 165 -14.98 15.80 40.53
C VAL A 165 -16.05 16.38 39.59
N GLU A 166 -16.34 17.68 39.73
CA GLU A 166 -17.37 18.39 38.96
C GLU A 166 -17.00 18.50 37.47
N ASP A 167 -15.86 19.11 37.14
CA ASP A 167 -15.31 19.16 35.78
C ASP A 167 -14.08 18.25 35.65
N LYS A 168 -14.24 17.18 34.86
CA LYS A 168 -13.19 16.18 34.62
C LYS A 168 -12.17 16.62 33.58
N ASP A 169 -12.56 17.46 32.62
CA ASP A 169 -11.64 17.97 31.60
C ASP A 169 -10.76 19.07 32.21
N GLU A 170 -11.32 19.96 33.04
CA GLU A 170 -10.54 20.94 33.81
C GLU A 170 -9.61 20.24 34.82
N ALA A 171 -10.07 19.20 35.51
CA ALA A 171 -9.20 18.41 36.40
C ALA A 171 -8.04 17.75 35.64
N VAL A 172 -8.28 17.23 34.43
CA VAL A 172 -7.23 16.69 33.54
C VAL A 172 -6.26 17.78 33.07
N GLU A 173 -6.72 19.00 32.83
CA GLU A 173 -5.86 20.14 32.49
C GLU A 173 -5.02 20.63 33.68
N ASN A 174 -5.63 20.78 34.85
CA ASN A 174 -4.96 21.16 36.10
C ASN A 174 -3.93 20.11 36.58
N LEU A 175 -4.14 18.83 36.26
CA LEU A 175 -3.15 17.76 36.44
C LEU A 175 -2.03 17.75 35.37
N GLY A 176 -2.07 18.66 34.39
CA GLY A 176 -1.11 18.73 33.28
C GLY A 176 -1.23 17.60 32.25
N LEU A 177 -2.33 16.83 32.29
CA LEU A 177 -2.53 15.63 31.47
C LEU A 177 -3.18 15.92 30.11
N LYS A 178 -3.76 17.12 29.91
CA LYS A 178 -4.40 17.50 28.64
C LYS A 178 -3.52 17.27 27.39
N PRO A 179 -2.21 17.63 27.35
CA PRO A 179 -1.34 17.31 26.22
C PRO A 179 -1.15 15.81 25.96
N THR A 180 -1.29 14.97 26.99
CA THR A 180 -1.22 13.50 26.88
C THR A 180 -2.51 12.94 26.30
N VAL A 181 -3.67 13.44 26.76
CA VAL A 181 -4.99 13.07 26.22
C VAL A 181 -5.10 13.47 24.75
N ASP A 182 -4.71 14.69 24.40
CA ASP A 182 -4.80 15.18 23.01
C ASP A 182 -3.81 14.45 22.09
N LYS A 183 -2.64 14.03 22.58
CA LYS A 183 -1.73 13.12 21.84
C LYS A 183 -2.33 11.73 21.66
N ALA A 184 -2.92 11.14 22.70
CA ALA A 184 -3.50 9.80 22.63
C ALA A 184 -4.71 9.73 21.67
N LYS A 185 -5.57 10.76 21.68
CA LYS A 185 -6.70 10.92 20.75
C LYS A 185 -6.29 11.02 19.27
N ASN A 186 -5.08 11.50 18.99
CA ASN A 186 -4.54 11.69 17.64
C ASN A 186 -3.40 10.70 17.29
N ALA A 187 -3.17 9.68 18.13
CA ALA A 187 -2.19 8.65 17.87
C ALA A 187 -2.76 7.61 16.89
N VAL A 188 -1.90 7.06 16.02
CA VAL A 188 -2.27 5.94 15.13
C VAL A 188 -2.53 4.69 15.97
N GLN A 189 -3.71 4.10 15.84
CA GLN A 189 -4.09 2.89 16.58
C GLN A 189 -3.41 1.62 16.05
N ARG A 190 -3.31 0.59 16.91
CA ARG A 190 -2.57 -0.66 16.61
C ARG A 190 -3.36 -1.67 15.78
N ASP A 191 -4.68 -1.60 15.83
CA ASP A 191 -5.66 -2.48 15.17
C ASP A 191 -6.14 -1.93 13.81
N GLY A 192 -5.72 -0.71 13.45
CA GLY A 192 -5.99 -0.07 12.17
C GLY A 192 -6.48 1.37 12.35
N ASP A 193 -6.10 2.26 11.43
CA ASP A 193 -6.43 3.68 11.52
C ASP A 193 -6.41 4.36 10.14
N THR A 194 -6.94 5.59 10.05
CA THR A 194 -6.90 6.43 8.85
C THR A 194 -6.10 7.70 9.11
N MET A 195 -4.97 7.85 8.43
CA MET A 195 -4.17 9.08 8.48
C MET A 195 -4.74 10.16 7.54
N THR A 196 -4.85 11.40 8.01
CA THR A 196 -5.25 12.57 7.21
C THR A 196 -4.08 13.24 6.47
N GLY A 197 -2.84 12.83 6.74
CA GLY A 197 -1.63 13.35 6.11
C GLY A 197 -0.78 12.26 5.46
N GLU A 198 0.20 12.68 4.64
CA GLU A 198 1.07 11.77 3.89
C GLU A 198 1.98 10.92 4.80
N LEU A 199 1.96 9.60 4.62
CA LEU A 199 2.91 8.69 5.24
C LEU A 199 4.29 8.78 4.56
N LYS A 200 5.26 9.43 5.21
CA LYS A 200 6.62 9.65 4.68
C LYS A 200 7.64 8.77 5.39
N ILE A 201 8.16 7.78 4.67
CA ILE A 201 9.12 6.82 5.21
C ILE A 201 10.52 7.09 4.63
N ARG A 202 11.51 7.32 5.51
CA ARG A 202 12.93 7.48 5.13
C ARG A 202 13.71 6.16 5.10
N GLY A 203 13.15 5.09 5.67
CA GLY A 203 13.77 3.76 5.73
C GLY A 203 13.94 3.14 4.34
N VAL A 204 15.02 2.40 4.16
CA VAL A 204 15.37 1.73 2.89
C VAL A 204 14.35 0.63 2.58
N ASN A 205 14.08 -0.26 3.54
CA ASN A 205 12.89 -1.12 3.54
C ASN A 205 11.74 -0.29 4.09
N ALA A 206 10.90 0.28 3.21
CA ALA A 206 9.96 1.33 3.59
C ALA A 206 8.63 0.78 4.13
N LEU A 207 7.96 -0.05 3.34
CA LEU A 207 6.69 -0.69 3.69
C LEU A 207 6.82 -2.21 3.56
N ARG A 208 6.21 -2.95 4.48
CA ARG A 208 6.06 -4.41 4.42
C ARG A 208 4.58 -4.76 4.47
N ILE A 209 4.14 -5.68 3.61
CA ILE A 209 2.84 -6.36 3.68
C ILE A 209 3.14 -7.84 3.85
N PHE A 210 2.63 -8.50 4.88
CA PHE A 210 3.08 -9.86 5.23
C PHE A 210 1.99 -10.75 5.83
N ASN A 211 2.25 -12.06 5.81
CA ASN A 211 1.67 -13.06 6.68
C ASN A 211 2.81 -13.86 7.36
N GLU A 212 2.51 -15.03 7.93
CA GLU A 212 3.51 -15.92 8.55
C GLU A 212 4.59 -16.36 7.54
N ALA A 213 4.18 -16.89 6.38
CA ALA A 213 5.09 -17.43 5.38
C ALA A 213 5.88 -16.37 4.61
N PHE A 214 5.22 -15.30 4.14
CA PHE A 214 5.83 -14.36 3.19
C PHE A 214 5.53 -12.91 3.53
N GLY A 215 6.54 -12.05 3.34
CA GLY A 215 6.43 -10.60 3.36
C GLY A 215 6.85 -10.00 2.02
N LEU A 216 6.11 -9.03 1.52
CA LEU A 216 6.48 -8.19 0.40
C LEU A 216 6.99 -6.85 0.90
N ILE A 217 8.26 -6.55 0.63
CA ILE A 217 8.95 -5.33 1.05
C ILE A 217 9.04 -4.37 -0.14
N PHE A 218 8.49 -3.17 0.03
CA PHE A 218 8.69 -2.03 -0.85
C PHE A 218 9.98 -1.34 -0.43
N ARG A 219 11.07 -1.60 -1.17
CA ARG A 219 12.42 -1.15 -0.84
C ARG A 219 12.89 -0.02 -1.76
N ARG A 220 13.16 1.16 -1.20
CA ARG A 220 13.85 2.26 -1.89
C ARG A 220 15.36 2.12 -1.70
N SER A 221 16.09 1.66 -2.71
CA SER A 221 17.55 1.45 -2.68
C SER A 221 18.24 2.37 -3.67
N GLU A 222 19.02 3.36 -3.18
CA GLU A 222 19.73 4.35 -4.02
C GLU A 222 18.83 5.01 -5.09
N ASP A 223 19.00 4.57 -6.34
CA ASP A 223 18.33 5.01 -7.56
C ASP A 223 17.15 4.12 -7.97
N TYR A 224 16.71 3.18 -7.13
CA TYR A 224 15.65 2.21 -7.47
C TYR A 224 14.57 2.07 -6.39
N LEU A 225 13.35 1.77 -6.82
CA LEU A 225 12.28 1.20 -6.00
C LEU A 225 12.08 -0.27 -6.41
N HIS A 226 12.25 -1.19 -5.47
CA HIS A 226 12.07 -2.63 -5.69
C HIS A 226 10.89 -3.16 -4.88
N PHE A 227 10.15 -4.11 -5.45
CA PHE A 227 9.19 -4.93 -4.72
C PHE A 227 9.87 -6.29 -4.49
N ILE A 228 10.18 -6.63 -3.24
CA ILE A 228 11.05 -7.77 -2.90
C ILE A 228 10.33 -8.68 -1.89
N PRO A 229 10.09 -9.96 -2.19
CA PRO A 229 9.60 -10.91 -1.20
C PRO A 229 10.70 -11.30 -0.21
N THR A 230 10.33 -11.72 1.00
CA THR A 230 11.19 -12.42 1.96
C THR A 230 11.55 -13.82 1.47
N GLN A 231 12.31 -14.57 2.27
CA GLN A 231 12.27 -16.03 2.23
C GLN A 231 10.91 -16.53 2.79
N GLU A 232 10.61 -17.80 2.54
CA GLU A 232 9.48 -18.53 3.12
C GLU A 232 9.65 -18.67 4.65
N ASP A 233 8.54 -18.81 5.38
CA ASP A 233 8.42 -18.82 6.86
C ASP A 233 9.04 -17.61 7.60
N HIS A 234 9.40 -16.56 6.85
CA HIS A 234 10.14 -15.40 7.33
C HIS A 234 9.36 -14.09 7.08
N GLY A 235 8.03 -14.15 7.02
CA GLY A 235 7.21 -13.06 6.45
C GLY A 235 7.27 -11.74 7.22
N GLU A 236 7.06 -11.76 8.54
CA GLU A 236 7.04 -10.55 9.38
C GLU A 236 8.44 -9.92 9.54
N ASN A 237 9.42 -10.71 9.97
CA ASN A 237 10.72 -10.22 10.44
C ASN A 237 11.90 -10.56 9.51
N GLY A 238 11.67 -11.30 8.43
CA GLY A 238 12.72 -11.71 7.50
C GLY A 238 13.35 -10.59 6.71
N ASP A 239 14.63 -10.75 6.39
CA ASP A 239 15.36 -9.89 5.46
C ASP A 239 14.85 -10.01 4.01
N ILE A 240 15.35 -9.12 3.14
CA ILE A 240 15.06 -9.15 1.72
C ILE A 240 15.53 -10.47 1.06
N GLY A 241 14.63 -11.14 0.35
CA GLY A 241 14.97 -12.33 -0.43
C GLY A 241 15.86 -12.03 -1.65
N PRO A 242 16.31 -13.08 -2.37
CA PRO A 242 17.14 -12.94 -3.56
C PRO A 242 16.35 -12.46 -4.79
N LEU A 243 15.01 -12.60 -4.79
CA LEU A 243 14.17 -12.31 -5.94
C LEU A 243 14.00 -10.80 -6.17
N ARG A 244 13.87 -10.38 -7.42
CA ARG A 244 13.52 -9.00 -7.82
C ARG A 244 12.36 -8.99 -8.82
N PRO A 245 11.12 -9.37 -8.41
CA PRO A 245 9.96 -9.40 -9.30
C PRO A 245 9.78 -8.11 -10.11
N ILE A 246 9.74 -6.95 -9.44
CA ILE A 246 9.61 -5.63 -10.06
C ILE A 246 10.67 -4.69 -9.49
N SER A 247 11.33 -3.95 -10.37
CA SER A 247 12.25 -2.85 -10.03
C SER A 247 11.97 -1.65 -10.91
N ILE A 248 11.87 -0.45 -10.34
CA ILE A 248 11.67 0.81 -11.06
C ILE A 248 12.92 1.67 -10.85
N ASN A 249 13.58 2.08 -11.93
CA ASN A 249 14.68 3.03 -11.90
C ASN A 249 14.11 4.43 -11.65
N LEU A 250 14.45 5.04 -10.51
CA LEU A 250 13.96 6.35 -10.07
C LEU A 250 14.65 7.52 -10.78
N ARG A 251 15.75 7.27 -11.50
CA ARG A 251 16.45 8.26 -12.32
C ARG A 251 15.93 8.33 -13.76
N GLN A 252 15.47 7.21 -14.30
CA GLN A 252 15.08 7.06 -15.71
C GLN A 252 13.58 6.74 -15.91
N GLY A 253 12.90 6.21 -14.90
CA GLY A 253 11.51 5.73 -14.99
C GLY A 253 11.36 4.28 -15.48
N ASP A 254 12.45 3.64 -15.91
CA ASP A 254 12.42 2.29 -16.48
C ASP A 254 11.92 1.22 -15.49
N VAL A 255 10.97 0.40 -15.91
CA VAL A 255 10.48 -0.75 -15.16
C VAL A 255 11.15 -2.03 -15.66
N VAL A 256 11.80 -2.76 -14.74
CA VAL A 256 12.48 -4.03 -14.99
C VAL A 256 11.76 -5.14 -14.24
N ILE A 257 11.29 -6.15 -14.98
CA ILE A 257 10.79 -7.40 -14.42
C ILE A 257 11.93 -8.42 -14.36
N GLY A 258 12.20 -8.95 -13.17
CA GLY A 258 13.43 -9.72 -12.92
C GLY A 258 13.42 -11.16 -13.43
N ASP A 259 12.26 -11.81 -13.49
CA ASP A 259 12.11 -13.21 -13.94
C ASP A 259 11.05 -13.34 -15.06
N ARG A 260 9.83 -13.76 -14.72
CA ARG A 260 8.77 -14.10 -15.67
C ARG A 260 7.52 -13.23 -15.52
N ILE A 261 6.74 -13.13 -16.60
CA ILE A 261 5.42 -12.49 -16.65
C ILE A 261 4.39 -13.53 -17.10
N GLY A 262 3.26 -13.61 -16.43
CA GLY A 262 2.07 -14.33 -16.92
C GLY A 262 0.92 -13.35 -17.12
N ILE A 263 0.27 -13.41 -18.28
CA ILE A 263 -0.92 -12.61 -18.59
C ILE A 263 -2.14 -13.53 -18.53
N GLY A 264 -3.00 -13.34 -17.53
CA GLY A 264 -4.22 -14.14 -17.32
C GLY A 264 -4.05 -15.39 -16.47
N ASN A 265 -2.86 -16.01 -16.48
CA ASN A 265 -2.51 -17.18 -15.66
C ASN A 265 -1.05 -17.09 -15.16
N GLU A 266 -0.69 -17.91 -14.17
CA GLU A 266 0.70 -18.04 -13.72
C GLU A 266 1.59 -18.63 -14.81
N ASN A 267 2.84 -18.15 -14.91
CA ASN A 267 3.77 -18.57 -15.95
C ASN A 267 4.55 -19.84 -15.55
N ASN A 268 4.22 -20.94 -16.24
CA ASN A 268 4.84 -22.26 -16.12
C ASN A 268 5.91 -22.54 -17.20
N LEU A 269 6.18 -21.63 -18.14
CA LEU A 269 7.34 -21.75 -19.05
C LEU A 269 8.67 -21.65 -18.29
N GLY A 270 8.69 -20.94 -17.16
CA GLY A 270 9.87 -20.76 -16.31
C GLY A 270 10.96 -19.91 -16.96
N GLU A 271 12.01 -19.63 -16.18
CA GLU A 271 13.08 -18.67 -16.53
C GLU A 271 12.50 -17.32 -16.99
N LYS A 272 13.27 -16.52 -17.75
CA LYS A 272 12.81 -15.24 -18.28
C LYS A 272 11.85 -15.45 -19.44
N SER A 273 10.56 -15.33 -19.18
CA SER A 273 9.50 -15.62 -20.16
C SER A 273 8.25 -14.76 -19.97
N LEU A 274 7.44 -14.68 -21.02
CA LEU A 274 6.11 -14.07 -21.07
C LEU A 274 5.12 -15.14 -21.56
N THR A 275 4.08 -15.41 -20.78
CA THR A 275 2.96 -16.28 -21.18
C THR A 275 1.69 -15.47 -21.40
N LEU A 276 0.83 -15.94 -22.31
CA LEU A 276 -0.33 -15.20 -22.82
C LEU A 276 -1.59 -16.04 -22.71
N CYS A 277 -2.54 -15.59 -21.89
CA CYS A 277 -3.85 -16.18 -21.61
C CYS A 277 -3.85 -17.56 -20.93
N ASP A 278 -2.86 -18.40 -21.17
CA ASP A 278 -2.60 -19.67 -20.48
C ASP A 278 -1.28 -19.61 -19.68
N SER A 279 -0.80 -20.77 -19.21
CA SER A 279 0.44 -20.88 -18.42
C SER A 279 1.69 -21.30 -19.22
N ASN A 280 1.56 -21.63 -20.50
CA ASN A 280 2.54 -22.43 -21.26
C ASN A 280 2.67 -22.03 -22.77
N THR A 281 1.96 -21.00 -23.23
CA THR A 281 2.05 -20.40 -24.57
C THR A 281 2.61 -18.98 -24.47
N GLY A 282 3.56 -18.63 -25.33
CA GLY A 282 4.14 -17.29 -25.38
C GLY A 282 5.62 -17.28 -25.78
N PHE A 283 6.41 -16.44 -25.13
CA PHE A 283 7.80 -16.18 -25.48
C PHE A 283 8.73 -16.51 -24.32
N LYS A 284 9.81 -17.26 -24.59
CA LYS A 284 10.84 -17.59 -23.60
C LYS A 284 12.23 -17.22 -24.10
N TRP A 285 12.97 -16.48 -23.28
CA TRP A 285 14.35 -16.13 -23.53
C TRP A 285 15.21 -17.40 -23.67
N GLY A 286 16.01 -17.48 -24.73
CA GLY A 286 16.87 -18.64 -25.01
C GLY A 286 18.36 -18.39 -24.83
N GLY A 287 18.73 -17.33 -24.11
CA GLY A 287 20.08 -16.76 -24.13
C GLY A 287 20.18 -15.50 -25.02
N ARG A 288 21.39 -14.94 -25.11
CA ARG A 288 21.64 -13.67 -25.83
C ARG A 288 21.23 -13.75 -27.30
N GLY A 289 20.26 -12.92 -27.70
CA GLY A 289 19.78 -12.82 -29.09
C GLY A 289 18.93 -14.00 -29.57
N VAL A 290 18.36 -14.79 -28.65
CA VAL A 290 17.48 -15.93 -28.94
C VAL A 290 16.12 -15.72 -28.27
N ILE A 291 15.06 -15.81 -29.07
CA ILE A 291 13.68 -15.86 -28.59
C ILE A 291 13.08 -17.19 -29.06
N ASN A 292 12.57 -17.97 -28.11
CA ASN A 292 11.76 -19.16 -28.39
C ASN A 292 10.28 -18.79 -28.28
N VAL A 293 9.46 -19.29 -29.20
CA VAL A 293 8.00 -19.20 -29.16
C VAL A 293 7.47 -20.56 -28.74
N PHE A 294 6.73 -20.57 -27.64
CA PHE A 294 6.08 -21.75 -27.11
C PHE A 294 4.58 -21.69 -27.39
N ALA A 295 3.97 -22.83 -27.66
CA ALA A 295 2.53 -23.04 -27.72
C ALA A 295 2.21 -24.34 -26.97
N GLU A 296 1.29 -24.29 -26.01
CA GLU A 296 0.92 -25.45 -25.18
C GLU A 296 2.13 -26.14 -24.49
N GLY A 297 3.17 -25.39 -24.15
CA GLY A 297 4.42 -25.91 -23.57
C GLY A 297 5.43 -26.47 -24.59
N HIS A 298 5.08 -26.54 -25.87
CA HIS A 298 5.97 -26.98 -26.96
C HIS A 298 6.64 -25.79 -27.65
N ASN A 299 7.96 -25.85 -27.85
CA ASN A 299 8.72 -24.80 -28.55
C ASN A 299 8.56 -24.95 -30.08
N VAL A 300 7.71 -24.12 -30.70
CA VAL A 300 7.30 -24.25 -32.11
C VAL A 300 8.18 -23.44 -33.07
N PHE A 301 8.66 -22.25 -32.66
CA PHE A 301 9.55 -21.41 -33.45
C PHE A 301 10.72 -20.88 -32.61
N ARG A 302 11.91 -20.84 -33.21
CA ARG A 302 13.09 -20.18 -32.65
C ARG A 302 13.56 -19.06 -33.58
N PHE A 303 13.52 -17.84 -33.07
CA PHE A 303 14.04 -16.64 -33.72
C PHE A 303 15.46 -16.38 -33.25
N THR A 304 16.35 -16.12 -34.21
CA THR A 304 17.76 -15.79 -33.97
C THR A 304 18.19 -14.69 -34.94
N LYS A 305 19.37 -14.08 -34.70
CA LYS A 305 19.99 -13.14 -35.65
C LYS A 305 20.22 -13.68 -37.08
N ASN A 306 20.12 -15.00 -37.28
CA ASN A 306 20.39 -15.68 -38.55
C ASN A 306 19.09 -16.10 -39.30
N GLY A 307 17.90 -15.77 -38.79
CA GLY A 307 16.61 -16.12 -39.38
C GLY A 307 15.70 -16.96 -38.47
N VAL A 308 14.70 -17.60 -39.09
CA VAL A 308 13.58 -18.28 -38.40
C VAL A 308 13.62 -19.79 -38.62
N LEU A 309 13.75 -20.54 -37.52
CA LEU A 309 13.61 -21.99 -37.46
C LEU A 309 12.21 -22.33 -36.93
N ALA A 310 11.44 -23.14 -37.66
CA ALA A 310 10.36 -23.90 -37.05
C ALA A 310 10.93 -25.23 -36.56
N LEU A 311 10.54 -25.62 -35.36
CA LEU A 311 11.04 -26.81 -34.68
C LEU A 311 10.08 -27.99 -34.83
N GLU A 312 8.79 -27.71 -34.93
CA GLU A 312 7.79 -28.66 -35.39
C GLU A 312 7.78 -28.76 -36.91
N ASN A 313 6.95 -29.67 -37.43
CA ASN A 313 6.61 -29.72 -38.84
C ASN A 313 6.37 -28.31 -39.36
N LEU A 314 7.24 -27.87 -40.28
CA LEU A 314 6.88 -26.78 -41.14
C LEU A 314 5.71 -27.30 -41.99
N SER A 315 4.50 -26.90 -41.60
CA SER A 315 3.20 -27.25 -42.16
C SER A 315 2.36 -25.95 -42.34
N THR A 316 2.08 -25.49 -43.58
CA THR A 316 1.21 -24.34 -43.94
C THR A 316 -0.30 -24.66 -43.92
N GLY A 317 -0.85 -25.88 -43.91
CA GLY A 317 -0.29 -27.23 -43.72
C GLY A 317 0.73 -27.74 -44.76
N ASN A 318 0.85 -27.08 -45.91
CA ASN A 318 1.82 -27.34 -46.99
C ASN A 318 3.15 -26.55 -46.87
N LEU A 319 3.72 -26.31 -45.68
CA LEU A 319 5.03 -25.64 -45.49
C LEU A 319 6.13 -26.72 -45.54
N ARG A 320 5.96 -27.73 -46.40
CA ARG A 320 7.11 -28.13 -47.25
C ARG A 320 7.85 -26.84 -47.57
N LYS A 321 9.07 -26.64 -47.04
CA LYS A 321 9.66 -25.30 -47.05
C LYS A 321 9.97 -24.93 -48.48
N PHE A 322 9.10 -24.12 -49.03
CA PHE A 322 9.19 -23.63 -50.38
C PHE A 322 10.23 -22.50 -50.38
N THR A 323 11.41 -22.81 -50.91
CA THR A 323 12.51 -21.85 -50.96
C THR A 323 12.29 -20.86 -52.09
N LEU A 324 12.14 -19.59 -51.71
CA LEU A 324 12.03 -18.44 -52.59
C LEU A 324 13.30 -17.60 -52.44
N SER A 325 13.92 -17.23 -53.56
CA SER A 325 15.16 -16.43 -53.58
C SER A 325 15.16 -15.48 -54.78
N CYS A 326 15.63 -14.25 -54.56
CA CYS A 326 15.79 -13.23 -55.57
C CYS A 326 17.15 -12.54 -55.35
N ASP A 327 17.95 -12.42 -56.40
CA ASP A 327 19.24 -11.72 -56.41
C ASP A 327 19.09 -10.23 -56.77
N SER A 328 17.87 -9.78 -57.04
CA SER A 328 17.52 -8.45 -57.57
C SER A 328 18.08 -8.14 -58.97
N SER A 329 18.66 -9.12 -59.67
CA SER A 329 19.14 -8.97 -61.05
C SER A 329 18.07 -9.30 -62.09
N SER A 330 17.12 -10.17 -61.73
CA SER A 330 16.03 -10.57 -62.62
C SER A 330 15.08 -9.39 -62.91
N THR A 331 14.80 -9.16 -64.20
CA THR A 331 13.85 -8.13 -64.68
C THR A 331 12.38 -8.58 -64.62
N LYS A 332 12.13 -9.87 -64.32
CA LYS A 332 10.84 -10.56 -64.27
C LYS A 332 10.80 -11.52 -63.08
N SER A 333 9.61 -11.85 -62.57
CA SER A 333 9.47 -12.74 -61.40
C SER A 333 9.35 -14.22 -61.79
N ALA A 334 9.91 -15.13 -60.98
CA ALA A 334 9.92 -16.58 -61.23
C ALA A 334 9.03 -17.38 -60.26
N ARG A 335 8.35 -18.42 -60.75
CA ARG A 335 7.42 -19.27 -59.95
C ARG A 335 7.53 -20.77 -60.27
N PHE A 336 7.16 -21.59 -59.28
CA PHE A 336 7.16 -23.07 -59.33
C PHE A 336 5.76 -23.61 -58.95
N ASN A 337 5.14 -24.38 -59.85
CA ASN A 337 3.71 -24.74 -59.92
C ASN A 337 3.47 -26.28 -59.88
N LEU A 338 2.25 -26.73 -59.54
CA LEU A 338 1.84 -28.16 -59.51
C LEU A 338 0.31 -28.31 -59.82
N TRP A 339 -0.11 -28.93 -60.96
CA TRP A 339 -1.48 -28.92 -61.56
C TRP A 339 -1.93 -30.23 -62.31
N GLY A 340 -3.11 -30.32 -62.98
CA GLY A 340 -3.55 -31.50 -63.79
C GLY A 340 -5.04 -31.57 -64.29
N ASN A 341 -5.45 -32.52 -65.16
CA ASN A 341 -6.86 -32.79 -65.59
C ASN A 341 -7.16 -34.25 -66.09
N SER A 342 -8.39 -34.57 -66.54
CA SER A 342 -8.81 -35.94 -66.93
C SER A 342 -8.10 -36.54 -68.15
N SER A 343 -7.55 -35.70 -69.04
CA SER A 343 -6.66 -36.13 -70.13
C SER A 343 -5.17 -36.04 -69.75
N ARG A 344 -4.84 -35.45 -68.58
CA ARG A 344 -3.47 -35.13 -68.10
C ARG A 344 -3.34 -35.11 -66.53
N PRO A 345 -3.47 -36.25 -65.80
CA PRO A 345 -3.65 -36.29 -64.34
C PRO A 345 -2.74 -35.49 -63.36
N VAL A 346 -1.41 -35.42 -63.51
CA VAL A 346 -0.49 -34.78 -62.52
C VAL A 346 0.63 -34.05 -63.25
N VAL A 347 0.88 -32.77 -62.95
CA VAL A 347 1.75 -31.86 -63.74
C VAL A 347 2.59 -30.93 -62.84
N ALA A 348 3.91 -31.11 -62.72
CA ALA A 348 4.82 -30.18 -62.00
C ALA A 348 5.51 -29.20 -62.98
N GLU A 349 5.47 -27.88 -62.75
CA GLU A 349 5.81 -26.83 -63.73
C GLU A 349 6.68 -25.67 -63.17
N LEU A 350 7.47 -25.02 -64.03
CA LEU A 350 8.15 -23.73 -63.76
C LEU A 350 7.74 -22.67 -64.83
N GLY A 351 7.71 -21.38 -64.46
CA GLY A 351 7.45 -20.29 -65.42
C GLY A 351 7.64 -18.87 -64.85
N ASP A 352 7.33 -17.86 -65.68
CA ASP A 352 7.52 -16.43 -65.38
C ASP A 352 6.34 -15.55 -65.89
N ASP A 353 6.57 -14.26 -66.09
CA ASP A 353 5.58 -13.26 -66.55
C ASP A 353 5.15 -13.38 -68.03
N SER A 354 5.85 -14.15 -68.86
CA SER A 354 5.64 -14.20 -70.32
C SER A 354 5.11 -15.55 -70.84
N GLY A 355 5.15 -16.62 -70.04
CA GLY A 355 4.69 -17.96 -70.43
C GLY A 355 5.13 -19.06 -69.46
N TRP A 356 4.86 -20.31 -69.82
CA TRP A 356 5.37 -21.50 -69.10
C TRP A 356 6.74 -21.92 -69.66
N HIS A 357 7.63 -22.41 -68.80
CA HIS A 357 8.94 -22.93 -69.22
C HIS A 357 8.85 -24.42 -69.53
N PHE A 358 8.59 -25.25 -68.50
CA PHE A 358 8.59 -26.70 -68.59
C PHE A 358 7.57 -27.33 -67.65
N TYR A 359 7.09 -28.54 -67.97
CA TYR A 359 6.25 -29.34 -67.09
C TYR A 359 6.49 -30.85 -67.16
N SER A 360 6.17 -31.57 -66.08
CA SER A 360 6.22 -33.04 -65.95
C SER A 360 4.83 -33.63 -65.67
N GLN A 361 4.21 -34.26 -66.67
CA GLN A 361 2.81 -34.70 -66.78
C GLN A 361 2.64 -36.23 -66.66
N ARG A 362 1.56 -36.73 -66.05
CA ARG A 362 1.06 -38.12 -66.17
C ARG A 362 -0.14 -38.20 -67.13
N ASN A 363 -0.28 -39.29 -67.89
CA ASN A 363 -1.32 -39.52 -68.94
C ASN A 363 -2.41 -40.53 -68.52
N THR A 364 -3.48 -40.66 -69.31
CA THR A 364 -4.60 -41.60 -69.09
C THR A 364 -4.21 -43.09 -69.15
N ASP A 365 -3.10 -43.42 -69.79
CA ASP A 365 -2.52 -44.76 -69.90
C ASP A 365 -1.44 -45.05 -68.84
N ASN A 366 -1.29 -44.18 -67.84
CA ASN A 366 -0.23 -44.19 -66.83
C ASN A 366 1.21 -43.96 -67.33
N SER A 367 1.41 -43.49 -68.57
CA SER A 367 2.71 -42.96 -69.02
C SER A 367 3.00 -41.56 -68.45
N ILE A 368 4.25 -41.07 -68.63
CA ILE A 368 4.68 -39.72 -68.25
C ILE A 368 5.12 -38.95 -69.50
N THR A 369 4.65 -37.71 -69.65
CA THR A 369 5.10 -36.74 -70.66
C THR A 369 5.87 -35.62 -69.97
N PHE A 370 7.09 -35.30 -70.41
CA PHE A 370 7.78 -34.06 -70.01
C PHE A 370 7.89 -33.15 -71.23
N ALA A 371 7.49 -31.88 -71.13
CA ALA A 371 7.50 -30.96 -72.28
C ALA A 371 7.91 -29.53 -71.89
N VAL A 372 8.41 -28.79 -72.88
CA VAL A 372 9.07 -27.48 -72.74
C VAL A 372 8.62 -26.56 -73.88
N ASN A 373 8.33 -25.27 -73.59
CA ASN A 373 7.90 -24.30 -74.60
C ASN A 373 9.10 -23.57 -75.22
N GLY A 374 9.68 -24.18 -76.26
CA GLY A 374 10.87 -23.67 -76.92
C GLY A 374 11.97 -24.71 -76.92
N GLN A 375 13.22 -24.28 -76.71
CA GLN A 375 14.37 -25.15 -76.87
C GLN A 375 14.77 -25.82 -75.56
N MET A 376 14.76 -27.15 -75.54
CA MET A 376 15.63 -27.91 -74.66
C MET A 376 17.02 -27.93 -75.28
N VAL A 377 17.98 -27.27 -74.63
CA VAL A 377 19.40 -27.28 -75.02
C VAL A 377 20.15 -28.20 -74.07
N PRO A 378 20.23 -29.52 -74.33
CA PRO A 378 21.18 -30.38 -73.63
C PRO A 378 22.61 -29.94 -73.95
N SER A 379 23.51 -30.13 -72.99
CA SER A 379 24.96 -29.89 -73.18
C SER A 379 25.63 -30.90 -74.10
N ASN A 380 24.97 -32.03 -74.39
CA ASN A 380 25.48 -33.11 -75.23
C ASN A 380 24.35 -33.66 -76.10
N TYR A 381 24.56 -33.67 -77.41
CA TYR A 381 23.62 -34.19 -78.41
C TYR A 381 24.01 -35.58 -78.95
N GLY A 382 25.08 -36.22 -78.46
CA GLY A 382 25.59 -37.48 -79.02
C GLY A 382 24.58 -38.64 -79.06
N ASN A 383 23.60 -38.68 -78.15
CA ASN A 383 22.50 -39.64 -78.18
C ASN A 383 21.42 -39.32 -79.23
N PHE A 384 21.43 -38.13 -79.83
CA PHE A 384 20.64 -37.72 -80.99
C PHE A 384 21.46 -37.84 -82.28
N ASP A 385 22.71 -37.36 -82.27
CA ASP A 385 23.63 -37.39 -83.43
C ASP A 385 23.95 -38.82 -83.88
N ALA A 386 23.99 -39.78 -82.95
CA ALA A 386 24.12 -41.21 -83.27
C ALA A 386 22.88 -41.83 -83.94
N ARG A 387 21.75 -41.12 -84.02
CA ARG A 387 20.49 -41.60 -84.61
C ARG A 387 20.09 -40.87 -85.90
N TYR A 388 20.59 -39.65 -86.13
CA TYR A 388 20.15 -38.78 -87.22
C TYR A 388 21.33 -38.01 -87.84
N GLN A 389 21.35 -37.87 -89.17
CA GLN A 389 22.36 -37.04 -89.84
C GLN A 389 22.15 -35.54 -89.54
N THR A 390 23.24 -34.80 -89.41
CA THR A 390 23.19 -33.34 -89.19
C THR A 390 22.61 -32.61 -90.41
N ARG A 391 22.11 -31.38 -90.21
CA ARG A 391 21.62 -30.52 -91.31
C ARG A 391 22.69 -30.20 -92.36
N THR A 392 23.97 -30.27 -92.01
CA THR A 392 25.09 -30.14 -92.96
C THR A 392 25.40 -31.44 -93.70
N GLY A 393 25.07 -32.60 -93.11
CA GLY A 393 25.28 -33.93 -93.69
C GLY A 393 24.26 -34.36 -94.73
N GLY A 394 23.16 -33.63 -94.89
CA GLY A 394 22.20 -33.83 -95.99
C GLY A 394 22.59 -33.08 -97.27
N VAL A 395 21.73 -33.15 -98.29
CA VAL A 395 21.84 -32.31 -99.50
C VAL A 395 21.52 -30.85 -99.13
N GLN A 396 22.53 -30.00 -99.24
CA GLN A 396 22.51 -28.58 -98.87
C GLN A 396 22.08 -27.68 -100.04
N ASP A 397 22.39 -28.09 -101.28
CA ASP A 397 22.09 -27.35 -102.51
C ASP A 397 22.07 -28.32 -103.71
N VAL A 398 21.40 -27.94 -104.81
CA VAL A 398 21.29 -28.71 -106.06
C VAL A 398 21.59 -27.80 -107.24
N ARG A 399 22.48 -28.23 -108.15
CA ARG A 399 22.76 -27.51 -109.40
C ARG A 399 22.86 -28.44 -110.59
N LEU A 400 22.70 -27.88 -111.78
CA LEU A 400 23.15 -28.53 -113.01
C LEU A 400 24.62 -28.19 -113.27
N GLY A 401 25.46 -29.20 -113.47
CA GLY A 401 26.86 -29.02 -113.86
C GLY A 401 27.03 -28.54 -115.29
N GLY A 402 28.25 -28.70 -115.83
CA GLY A 402 28.56 -28.40 -117.22
C GLY A 402 27.72 -29.23 -118.21
N ALA A 403 27.39 -28.65 -119.36
CA ALA A 403 26.65 -29.34 -120.40
C ALA A 403 27.56 -30.31 -121.18
N ILE A 404 27.01 -31.46 -121.55
CA ILE A 404 27.60 -32.45 -122.45
C ILE A 404 26.62 -32.72 -123.60
N GLY A 405 27.12 -32.90 -124.82
CA GLY A 405 26.30 -33.29 -125.96
C GLY A 405 25.94 -34.77 -125.90
N ILE A 406 24.68 -35.11 -126.18
CA ILE A 406 24.20 -36.51 -126.24
C ILE A 406 23.69 -36.92 -127.63
N GLY A 407 23.58 -35.98 -128.57
CA GLY A 407 23.21 -36.26 -129.98
C GLY A 407 21.73 -36.58 -130.20
N ARG A 408 21.35 -36.83 -131.46
CA ARG A 408 19.97 -37.09 -131.86
C ARG A 408 19.51 -38.48 -131.38
N GLY A 409 18.51 -38.51 -130.49
CA GLY A 409 17.98 -39.76 -129.92
C GLY A 409 18.90 -40.45 -128.90
N GLY A 410 19.93 -39.77 -128.42
CA GLY A 410 20.80 -40.30 -127.36
C GLY A 410 20.17 -40.27 -125.98
N ASN A 411 20.54 -41.22 -125.12
CA ASN A 411 20.12 -41.26 -123.72
C ASN A 411 21.05 -40.44 -122.83
N ALA A 412 20.50 -39.70 -121.88
CA ALA A 412 21.30 -38.99 -120.88
C ALA A 412 22.02 -39.97 -119.93
N PRO A 413 23.29 -39.74 -119.56
CA PRO A 413 23.98 -40.59 -118.58
C PRO A 413 23.34 -40.57 -117.20
N SER A 414 23.68 -41.54 -116.35
CA SER A 414 23.21 -41.59 -114.96
C SER A 414 23.42 -40.25 -114.23
N GLY A 415 22.38 -39.78 -113.54
CA GLY A 415 22.33 -38.47 -112.88
C GLY A 415 22.18 -37.25 -113.79
N HIS A 416 22.10 -37.41 -115.12
CA HIS A 416 21.99 -36.27 -116.05
C HIS A 416 20.55 -36.05 -116.54
N LEU A 417 20.19 -34.78 -116.73
CA LEU A 417 18.93 -34.35 -117.32
C LEU A 417 19.18 -33.63 -118.65
N LEU A 418 18.24 -33.76 -119.59
CA LEU A 418 18.27 -33.00 -120.83
C LEU A 418 18.13 -31.50 -120.52
N SER A 419 19.08 -30.69 -121.01
CA SER A 419 19.22 -29.27 -120.68
C SER A 419 19.15 -28.34 -121.89
N GLY A 420 18.86 -28.87 -123.07
CA GLY A 420 18.72 -28.11 -124.30
C GLY A 420 18.61 -29.02 -125.52
N VAL A 421 17.83 -28.57 -126.49
CA VAL A 421 17.70 -29.16 -127.84
C VAL A 421 17.82 -28.03 -128.85
N ASP A 422 18.27 -28.37 -130.06
CA ASP A 422 18.35 -27.44 -131.18
C ASP A 422 18.11 -28.22 -132.49
N GLY A 423 17.53 -27.52 -133.47
CA GLY A 423 16.80 -28.09 -134.62
C GLY A 423 15.47 -27.38 -134.86
N GLY A 424 14.96 -27.47 -136.09
CA GLY A 424 13.72 -26.82 -136.54
C GLY A 424 12.46 -27.63 -136.24
N GLU A 425 11.69 -27.99 -137.28
CA GLU A 425 10.49 -28.84 -137.16
C GLU A 425 10.79 -30.27 -136.63
N SER A 426 12.08 -30.66 -136.59
CA SER A 426 12.55 -31.85 -135.85
C SER A 426 13.86 -31.53 -135.13
N VAL A 427 14.07 -32.10 -133.95
CA VAL A 427 15.31 -31.91 -133.16
C VAL A 427 16.50 -32.60 -133.86
N ASP A 428 17.59 -31.86 -134.01
CA ASP A 428 18.83 -32.31 -134.67
C ASP A 428 19.90 -32.72 -133.66
N TRP A 429 20.02 -32.01 -132.54
CA TRP A 429 20.91 -32.39 -131.44
C TRP A 429 20.38 -31.97 -130.06
N ALA A 430 20.95 -32.59 -129.02
CA ALA A 430 20.50 -32.44 -127.65
C ALA A 430 21.69 -32.47 -126.67
N ASN A 431 21.57 -31.73 -125.57
CA ASN A 431 22.55 -31.66 -124.48
C ASN A 431 21.96 -32.16 -123.16
N ALA A 432 22.79 -32.76 -122.32
CA ALA A 432 22.45 -33.09 -120.95
C ALA A 432 23.41 -32.41 -119.95
N ARG A 433 22.97 -32.24 -118.70
CA ARG A 433 23.79 -31.76 -117.57
C ARG A 433 23.65 -32.69 -116.36
N PRO A 434 24.73 -32.98 -115.62
CA PRO A 434 24.61 -33.73 -114.37
C PRO A 434 23.86 -32.90 -113.34
N VAL A 435 22.87 -33.49 -112.71
CA VAL A 435 22.37 -33.01 -111.41
C VAL A 435 23.48 -33.28 -110.40
N GLN A 436 23.93 -32.21 -109.75
CA GLN A 436 24.88 -32.27 -108.65
C GLN A 436 24.18 -31.85 -107.37
N VAL A 437 24.61 -32.46 -106.26
CA VAL A 437 24.17 -32.15 -104.90
C VAL A 437 25.36 -31.73 -104.05
N LEU A 438 25.20 -30.66 -103.27
CA LEU A 438 26.18 -30.21 -102.28
C LEU A 438 25.93 -30.98 -100.98
N ILE A 439 26.91 -31.72 -100.46
CA ILE A 439 26.79 -32.42 -99.16
C ILE A 439 28.08 -32.15 -98.36
N ASN A 440 27.94 -31.68 -97.11
CA ASN A 440 29.07 -31.24 -96.27
C ASN A 440 30.07 -30.32 -97.00
N GLY A 441 29.57 -29.37 -97.80
CA GLY A 441 30.39 -28.43 -98.57
C GLY A 441 31.04 -28.98 -99.84
N VAL A 442 30.76 -30.23 -100.23
CA VAL A 442 31.34 -30.87 -101.43
C VAL A 442 30.25 -31.20 -102.46
N TRP A 443 30.41 -30.72 -103.70
CA TRP A 443 29.53 -31.05 -104.83
C TRP A 443 29.78 -32.48 -105.34
N ARG A 444 28.71 -33.27 -105.46
CA ARG A 444 28.73 -34.67 -105.92
C ARG A 444 27.70 -34.85 -107.04
N ASN A 445 28.01 -35.65 -108.06
CA ASN A 445 27.00 -36.05 -109.06
C ASN A 445 25.96 -36.97 -108.41
N VAL A 446 24.68 -36.80 -108.77
CA VAL A 446 23.60 -37.74 -108.45
C VAL A 446 23.76 -38.99 -109.33
N ALA A 447 23.17 -40.12 -108.91
CA ALA A 447 23.00 -41.31 -109.74
C ALA A 447 21.51 -41.50 -110.09
N SER A 448 21.23 -41.88 -111.34
CA SER A 448 19.95 -42.47 -111.72
C SER A 448 19.91 -43.93 -111.27
N LEU A 449 18.76 -44.35 -110.74
CA LEU A 449 18.41 -45.74 -110.41
C LEU A 449 17.85 -46.46 -111.65
#